data_AF-A0AA94JIF0-F1
#
_entry.id   AF-A0AA94JIF0-F1
#
_cell.length_a   1.000
_cell.length_b   1.000
_cell.length_c   1.000
_cell.angle_alpha   90.00
_cell.angle_beta   90.00
_cell.angle_gamma   90.00
#
_symmetry.space_group_name_H-M   'P 1'
#
loop_
_entity.id
_entity.type
_entity.pdbx_description
1 polymer ?
#
loop_
_entity_poly.entity_id
_entity_poly.type
_entity_poly.pdbx_seq_one_letter_code
_entity_poly.pdbx_strand_id
1 'polypeptide(L)'
;MKKRTYADKPLGDTEYLLEQWGWWRMDGMGVPRYVSPLYALIRDNNVTEGGVKNYCVTDDVALVVDRAVAKLAQRDEQMGNFIWLYFGAKWTMVRVGESARISERSAREVIKAGVAWIDCAIEEIRIAA
;
A
#
# COMPACT_ATOMS: atom_id res chain seq x y z
N MET A 1 -0.65 -14.34 -6.17
CA MET A 1 0.31 -13.99 -5.09
C MET A 1 -0.07 -14.79 -3.84
N LYS A 2 0.91 -15.34 -3.12
CA LYS A 2 0.65 -15.97 -1.81
C LYS A 2 0.10 -14.90 -0.86
N LYS A 3 -0.96 -15.21 -0.11
CA LYS A 3 -1.54 -14.28 0.88
C LYS A 3 -0.46 -13.92 1.91
N ARG A 4 -0.25 -12.62 2.16
CA ARG A 4 0.72 -12.14 3.14
C ARG A 4 0.15 -12.39 4.55
N THR A 5 1.00 -12.87 5.47
CA THR A 5 0.65 -13.10 6.88
C THR A 5 1.35 -12.05 7.75
N TYR A 6 0.63 -11.49 8.71
CA TYR A 6 1.10 -10.39 9.56
C TYR A 6 1.06 -10.68 11.07
N ALA A 7 0.28 -11.66 11.51
CA ALA A 7 0.01 -11.91 12.94
C ALA A 7 1.26 -12.15 13.79
N ASP A 8 2.29 -12.81 13.25
CA ASP A 8 3.49 -13.19 14.01
C ASP A 8 4.71 -12.28 13.74
N LYS A 9 4.49 -11.12 13.11
CA LYS A 9 5.58 -10.23 12.71
C LYS A 9 5.72 -9.02 13.63
N PRO A 10 6.96 -8.56 13.91
CA PRO A 10 7.15 -7.25 14.52
C PRO A 10 6.59 -6.17 13.59
N LEU A 11 5.76 -5.27 14.14
CA LEU A 11 5.01 -4.25 13.39
C LEU A 11 4.06 -4.82 12.32
N GLY A 12 3.54 -6.02 12.56
CA GLY A 12 2.58 -6.68 11.66
C GLY A 12 1.33 -5.83 11.38
N ASP A 13 0.85 -5.11 12.40
CA ASP A 13 -0.31 -4.22 12.26
C ASP A 13 -0.04 -3.08 11.27
N THR A 14 1.16 -2.50 11.30
CA THR A 14 1.56 -1.42 10.40
C THR A 14 1.85 -1.91 8.99
N GLU A 15 2.49 -3.09 8.85
CA GLU A 15 2.61 -3.75 7.54
C GLU A 15 1.23 -4.06 6.94
N TYR A 16 0.27 -4.50 7.77
CA TYR A 16 -1.10 -4.75 7.33
C TYR A 16 -1.79 -3.46 6.92
N LEU A 17 -1.69 -2.40 7.72
CA LEU A 17 -2.24 -1.08 7.40
C LEU A 17 -1.68 -0.53 6.07
N LEU A 18 -0.37 -0.67 5.83
CA LEU A 18 0.25 -0.31 4.56
C LEU A 18 -0.25 -1.17 3.40
N GLU A 19 -0.55 -2.44 3.63
CA GLU A 19 -1.20 -3.26 2.60
C GLU A 19 -2.61 -2.75 2.28
N GLN A 20 -3.41 -2.40 3.28
CA GLN A 20 -4.74 -1.81 3.11
C GLN A 20 -4.66 -0.48 2.38
N TRP A 21 -3.77 0.42 2.80
CA TRP A 21 -3.49 1.69 2.11
C TRP A 21 -3.09 1.47 0.66
N GLY A 22 -2.26 0.46 0.37
CA GLY A 22 -1.86 0.16 -1.00
C GLY A 22 -3.02 -0.31 -1.87
N TRP A 23 -3.98 -1.05 -1.31
CA TRP A 23 -5.22 -1.38 -2.02
C TRP A 23 -6.10 -0.16 -2.25
N TRP A 24 -6.27 0.68 -1.22
CA TRP A 24 -6.99 1.95 -1.31
C TRP A 24 -6.41 2.87 -2.38
N ARG A 25 -5.08 3.01 -2.44
CA ARG A 25 -4.42 3.91 -3.39
C ARG A 25 -4.49 3.43 -4.84
N MET A 26 -4.68 2.13 -5.03
CA MET A 26 -4.87 1.52 -6.35
C MET A 26 -6.36 1.49 -6.74
N ASP A 27 -7.28 1.86 -5.84
CA ASP A 27 -8.70 1.92 -6.17
C ASP A 27 -8.95 2.92 -7.30
N GLY A 28 -9.67 2.47 -8.33
CA GLY A 28 -9.91 3.25 -9.54
C GLY A 28 -8.70 3.43 -10.48
N MET A 29 -7.52 2.87 -10.16
CA MET A 29 -6.37 2.94 -11.06
C MET A 29 -6.63 2.12 -12.33
N GLY A 30 -6.50 2.75 -13.50
CA GLY A 30 -6.67 2.08 -14.79
C GLY A 30 -8.12 1.91 -15.25
N VAL A 31 -9.12 2.36 -14.49
CA VAL A 31 -10.51 2.43 -14.96
C VAL A 31 -10.65 3.64 -15.89
N PRO A 32 -10.92 3.45 -17.19
CA PRO A 32 -11.20 4.56 -18.09
C PRO A 32 -12.44 5.30 -17.59
N ARG A 33 -12.34 6.62 -17.38
CA ARG A 33 -13.50 7.45 -16.99
C ARG A 33 -14.59 7.52 -18.07
N TYR A 34 -14.28 7.07 -19.28
CA TYR A 34 -15.20 6.93 -20.41
C TYR A 34 -15.62 5.46 -20.56
N VAL A 35 -16.44 4.98 -19.64
CA VAL A 35 -17.09 3.68 -19.74
C VAL A 35 -18.43 3.84 -20.46
N SER A 36 -18.76 2.92 -21.36
CA SER A 36 -20.07 2.92 -22.00
C SER A 36 -21.15 2.77 -20.92
N PRO A 37 -22.34 3.39 -21.05
CA PRO A 37 -23.44 3.20 -20.11
C PRO A 37 -23.77 1.72 -19.88
N LEU A 38 -23.56 0.88 -20.90
CA LEU A 38 -23.74 -0.56 -20.83
C LEU A 38 -22.74 -1.24 -19.87
N TYR A 39 -21.47 -0.80 -19.82
CA TYR A 39 -20.49 -1.33 -18.88
C TYR A 39 -20.87 -1.02 -17.42
N ALA A 40 -21.38 0.18 -17.15
CA ALA A 40 -21.87 0.54 -15.81
C ALA A 40 -23.05 -0.35 -15.39
N LEU A 41 -24.02 -0.57 -16.29
CA LEU A 41 -25.13 -1.49 -16.06
C LEU A 41 -24.66 -2.92 -15.80
N ILE A 42 -23.71 -3.44 -16.58
CA ILE A 42 -23.17 -4.78 -16.38
C ILE A 42 -22.41 -4.87 -15.05
N ARG A 43 -21.55 -3.90 -14.71
CA ARG A 43 -20.81 -3.89 -13.44
C ARG A 43 -21.74 -3.88 -12.23
N ASP A 44 -22.78 -3.05 -12.27
CA ASP A 44 -23.66 -2.84 -11.12
C ASP A 44 -24.70 -3.96 -10.97
N ASN A 45 -25.00 -4.71 -12.05
CA ASN A 45 -26.01 -5.77 -12.06
C ASN A 45 -25.44 -7.19 -12.24
N ASN A 46 -24.12 -7.35 -12.34
CA ASN A 46 -23.49 -8.66 -12.43
C ASN A 46 -22.74 -8.97 -11.14
N VAL A 47 -22.99 -10.15 -10.56
CA VAL A 47 -22.30 -10.68 -9.38
C VAL A 47 -20.87 -11.14 -9.72
N THR A 48 -20.40 -10.88 -10.95
CA THR A 48 -19.00 -11.13 -11.32
C THR A 48 -18.14 -10.03 -10.70
N GLU A 49 -17.82 -10.25 -9.43
CA GLU A 49 -16.90 -9.47 -8.63
C GLU A 49 -15.56 -9.40 -9.38
N GLY A 50 -15.31 -8.27 -10.04
CA GLY A 50 -13.93 -7.79 -10.17
C GLY A 50 -13.44 -7.48 -8.77
N GLY A 51 -13.10 -8.53 -8.01
CA GLY A 51 -12.73 -8.60 -6.59
C GLY A 51 -13.31 -7.47 -5.74
N VAL A 52 -14.31 -7.79 -4.91
CA VAL A 52 -14.82 -6.88 -3.85
C VAL A 52 -13.67 -6.06 -3.29
N LYS A 53 -13.84 -4.74 -3.22
CA LYS A 53 -12.91 -3.79 -2.62
C LYS A 53 -12.51 -4.30 -1.23
N ASN A 54 -11.39 -5.02 -1.16
CA ASN A 54 -10.99 -5.78 0.02
C ASN A 54 -10.04 -4.96 0.88
N TYR A 55 -10.32 -3.66 1.02
CA TYR A 55 -9.67 -2.85 2.03
C TYR A 55 -10.68 -2.39 3.07
N CYS A 56 -10.30 -2.52 4.34
CA CYS A 56 -11.14 -2.12 5.47
C CYS A 56 -10.78 -0.74 6.03
N VAL A 57 -9.83 -0.03 5.39
CA VAL A 57 -9.36 1.28 5.82
C VAL A 57 -10.32 2.38 5.33
N THR A 58 -10.60 3.36 6.20
CA THR A 58 -11.35 4.58 5.83
C THR A 58 -10.46 5.57 5.11
N ASP A 59 -11.05 6.45 4.30
CA ASP A 59 -10.32 7.47 3.54
C ASP A 59 -9.46 8.35 4.45
N ASP A 60 -9.97 8.77 5.61
CA ASP A 60 -9.23 9.60 6.56
C ASP A 60 -7.94 8.92 7.05
N VAL A 61 -8.04 7.63 7.42
CA VAL A 61 -6.88 6.85 7.87
C VAL A 61 -5.93 6.62 6.70
N ALA A 62 -6.45 6.34 5.51
CA ALA A 62 -5.62 6.17 4.32
C ALA A 62 -4.87 7.44 3.93
N LEU A 63 -5.49 8.62 4.07
CA LEU A 63 -4.85 9.92 3.84
C LEU A 63 -3.76 10.23 4.86
N VAL A 64 -3.95 9.84 6.13
CA VAL A 64 -2.91 9.95 7.16
C VAL A 64 -1.69 9.11 6.78
N VAL A 65 -1.90 7.84 6.41
CA VAL A 65 -0.82 6.95 5.98
C VAL A 65 -0.14 7.49 4.71
N ASP A 66 -0.93 7.99 3.76
CA ASP A 66 -0.39 8.58 2.52
C ASP A 66 0.52 9.78 2.81
N ARG A 67 0.10 10.66 3.73
CA ARG A 67 0.92 11.79 4.15
C ARG A 67 2.20 11.34 4.82
N ALA A 68 2.17 10.29 5.63
CA ALA A 68 3.37 9.72 6.24
C ALA A 68 4.33 9.17 5.16
N VAL A 69 3.83 8.40 4.20
CA VAL A 69 4.64 7.88 3.08
C VAL A 69 5.22 9.02 2.24
N ALA A 70 4.45 10.07 1.96
CA ALA A 70 4.92 11.24 1.23
C ALA A 70 6.03 11.98 1.99
N LYS A 71 5.90 12.15 3.31
CA LYS A 71 6.98 12.71 4.15
C LYS A 71 8.22 11.82 4.14
N LEU A 72 8.05 10.50 4.18
CA LEU A 72 9.16 9.56 4.09
C LEU A 72 9.88 9.71 2.74
N ALA A 73 9.15 9.77 1.63
CA ALA A 73 9.72 9.94 0.29
C ALA A 73 10.45 11.29 0.12
N GLN A 74 10.00 12.36 0.78
CA GLN A 74 10.71 13.64 0.80
C GLN A 74 12.02 13.56 1.60
N ARG A 75 12.08 12.74 2.65
CA ARG A 75 13.26 12.57 3.50
C ARG A 75 14.28 11.59 2.88
N ASP A 76 13.79 10.50 2.35
CA ASP A 76 14.54 9.44 1.69
C ASP A 76 13.69 8.88 0.53
N GLU A 77 14.02 9.33 -0.68
CA GLU A 77 13.30 8.97 -1.90
C GLU A 77 13.33 7.46 -2.14
N GLN A 78 14.47 6.79 -1.88
CA GLN A 78 14.61 5.36 -2.11
C GLN A 78 13.69 4.57 -1.17
N MET A 79 13.69 4.92 0.11
CA MET A 79 12.89 4.25 1.13
C MET A 79 11.39 4.46 0.89
N GLY A 80 10.98 5.70 0.59
CA GLY A 80 9.59 6.01 0.24
C GLY A 80 9.12 5.26 -1.01
N ASN A 81 9.94 5.24 -2.06
CA ASN A 81 9.65 4.51 -3.29
C ASN A 81 9.55 3.01 -3.04
N PHE A 82 10.37 2.42 -2.18
CA PHE A 82 10.28 0.99 -1.87
C PHE A 82 8.98 0.63 -1.16
N ILE A 83 8.52 1.47 -0.21
CA ILE A 83 7.21 1.31 0.43
C ILE A 83 6.09 1.37 -0.62
N TRP A 84 6.12 2.37 -1.49
CA TRP A 84 5.15 2.49 -2.59
C TRP A 84 5.16 1.27 -3.51
N LEU A 85 6.33 0.85 -4.01
CA LEU A 85 6.45 -0.27 -4.94
C LEU A 85 5.99 -1.59 -4.31
N TYR A 86 6.35 -1.82 -3.04
CA TYR A 86 6.05 -3.08 -2.37
C TYR A 86 4.61 -3.18 -1.86
N PHE A 87 4.07 -2.11 -1.26
CA PHE A 87 2.73 -2.11 -0.67
C PHE A 87 1.66 -1.55 -1.60
N GLY A 88 1.94 -0.47 -2.35
CA GLY A 88 1.03 0.15 -3.31
C GLY A 88 0.97 -0.63 -4.62
N ALA A 89 2.06 -0.65 -5.37
CA ALA A 89 2.13 -1.33 -6.68
C ALA A 89 2.19 -2.87 -6.60
N LYS A 90 2.21 -3.43 -5.38
CA LYS A 90 2.26 -4.88 -5.09
C LYS A 90 3.42 -5.62 -5.76
N TRP A 91 4.57 -4.97 -5.97
CA TRP A 91 5.75 -5.64 -6.50
C TRP A 91 6.28 -6.69 -5.52
N THR A 92 6.91 -7.72 -6.06
CA THR A 92 7.64 -8.70 -5.26
C THR A 92 8.92 -8.08 -4.73
N MET A 93 9.42 -8.56 -3.58
CA MET A 93 10.65 -8.05 -2.97
C MET A 93 11.85 -8.16 -3.93
N VAL A 94 11.91 -9.27 -4.68
CA VAL A 94 12.92 -9.49 -5.73
C VAL A 94 12.88 -8.38 -6.78
N ARG A 95 11.70 -8.09 -7.32
CA ARG A 95 11.53 -7.05 -8.34
C ARG A 95 11.89 -5.65 -7.82
N VAL A 96 11.56 -5.35 -6.56
CA VAL A 96 11.98 -4.08 -5.93
C VAL A 96 13.50 -4.00 -5.86
N GLY A 97 14.17 -5.05 -5.37
CA GLY A 97 15.64 -5.12 -5.33
C GLY A 97 16.29 -4.98 -6.71
N GLU A 98 15.79 -5.69 -7.71
CA GLU A 98 16.26 -5.61 -9.10
C GLU A 98 16.14 -4.20 -9.67
N SER A 99 15.00 -3.52 -9.45
CA SER A 99 14.79 -2.15 -9.93
C SER A 99 15.76 -1.13 -9.35
N ALA A 100 16.26 -1.38 -8.14
CA ALA A 100 17.24 -0.55 -7.46
C ALA A 100 18.68 -1.11 -7.51
N ARG A 101 18.91 -2.21 -8.24
CA ARG A 101 20.22 -2.89 -8.35
C ARG A 101 20.82 -3.32 -7.00
N ILE A 102 19.98 -3.74 -6.07
CA ILE A 102 20.39 -4.26 -4.76
C ILE A 102 19.84 -5.67 -4.53
N SER A 103 20.38 -6.38 -3.54
CA SER A 103 19.88 -7.70 -3.18
C SER A 103 18.48 -7.62 -2.55
N GLU A 104 17.69 -8.70 -2.69
CA GLU A 104 16.39 -8.82 -2.02
C GLU A 104 16.49 -8.57 -0.50
N ARG A 105 17.58 -9.07 0.12
CA ARG A 105 17.84 -8.89 1.54
C ARG A 105 18.00 -7.41 1.89
N SER A 106 18.80 -6.68 1.11
CA SER A 106 19.01 -5.25 1.32
C SER A 106 17.71 -4.47 1.11
N ALA A 107 16.94 -4.80 0.07
CA ALA A 107 15.62 -4.19 -0.15
C ALA A 107 14.67 -4.42 1.02
N ARG A 108 14.68 -5.63 1.60
CA ARG A 108 13.88 -5.97 2.78
C ARG A 108 14.28 -5.18 4.01
N GLU A 109 15.57 -4.94 4.22
CA GLU A 109 16.08 -4.12 5.33
C GLU A 109 15.60 -2.67 5.20
N VAL A 110 15.70 -2.08 4.00
CA VAL A 110 15.20 -0.73 3.72
C VAL A 110 13.68 -0.63 3.95
N ILE A 111 12.91 -1.63 3.49
CA ILE A 111 11.46 -1.64 3.71
C ILE A 111 11.12 -1.75 5.20
N LYS A 112 11.81 -2.61 5.95
CA LYS A 112 11.60 -2.72 7.41
C LYS A 112 11.90 -1.41 8.12
N ALA A 113 12.97 -0.72 7.74
CA ALA A 113 13.29 0.61 8.26
C ALA A 113 12.19 1.63 7.94
N GLY A 114 11.67 1.60 6.70
CA GLY A 114 10.55 2.44 6.28
C GLY A 114 9.26 2.15 7.05
N VAL A 115 8.92 0.89 7.29
CA VAL A 115 7.77 0.49 8.11
C VAL A 115 7.90 1.02 9.54
N ALA A 116 9.07 0.87 10.16
CA ALA A 116 9.32 1.38 11.51
C ALA A 116 9.25 2.91 11.58
N TRP A 117 9.73 3.61 10.55
CA TRP A 117 9.61 5.06 10.49
C TRP A 117 8.15 5.51 10.36
N ILE A 118 7.36 4.83 9.51
CA ILE A 118 5.94 5.14 9.33
C ILE A 118 5.16 4.87 10.61
N ASP A 119 5.42 3.75 11.28
CA ASP A 119 4.83 3.38 12.57
C ASP A 119 4.98 4.52 13.60
N CYS A 120 6.21 5.03 13.75
CA CYS A 120 6.49 6.16 14.62
C CYS A 120 5.79 7.45 14.15
N ALA A 121 5.77 7.72 12.84
CA ALA A 121 5.18 8.94 12.29
C ALA A 121 3.64 8.99 12.41
N ILE A 122 2.96 7.83 12.42
CA ILE A 122 1.50 7.76 12.62
C ILE A 122 1.11 7.69 14.10
N GLU A 123 2.02 7.28 14.98
CA GLU A 123 1.75 7.19 16.42
C GLU A 123 1.41 8.58 17.01
N GLU A 124 2.09 9.64 16.57
CA GLU A 124 1.77 11.02 16.97
C GLU A 124 0.32 11.42 16.63
N ILE A 125 -0.22 10.85 15.55
CA ILE A 125 -1.59 11.12 15.10
C ILE A 125 -2.60 10.28 15.91
N ARG A 126 -2.21 9.07 16.34
CA ARG A 126 -3.03 8.23 17.24
C ARG A 126 -3.17 8.82 18.64
N ILE A 127 -2.16 9.54 19.12
CA ILE A 127 -2.20 10.21 20.43
C ILE A 127 -3.06 11.48 20.40
N ALA A 128 -3.22 12.11 19.22
CA ALA A 128 -3.96 13.36 19.04
C ALA A 128 -5.46 13.18 18.71
N ALA A 129 -5.90 11.94 18.47
CA ALA A 129 -7.30 11.57 18.17
C ALA A 129 -8.02 11.07 19.42
#